data_AF-A0A9Q0H4A0-F1
#
_entry.id   AF-A0A9Q0H4A0-F1
#
_cell.length_a   1.000
_cell.length_b   1.000
_cell.length_c   1.000
_cell.angle_alpha   90.00
_cell.angle_beta   90.00
_cell.angle_gamma   90.00
#
_symmetry.space_group_name_H-M   'P 1'
#
loop_
_entity.id
_entity.type
_entity.pdbx_description
1 polymer ?
#
loop_
_entity_poly.entity_id
_entity_poly.type
_entity_poly.pdbx_seq_one_letter_code
_entity_poly.pdbx_strand_id
1 'polypeptide(L)'
;MEKASRSLEITIISAEGLRLDGRSVKKNVFVIVRTDSQNQRSTSMESKGGIYPTWNEKLEPLSLPNTVPFITVEVQCMMSSSSRVRIVGTAKIPVSEFIGDNTPAQFLHFLSYRLRDRNGERNGIINFSIKTIRPNCLGLPVPPLLAPILPPRRPCLATMAASENQRNAGGSGTALGIPVPYAYGYGM
;
A
#
# COMPACT_ATOMS: atom_id res chain seq x y z
N MET A 1 15.16 -13.74 20.66
CA MET A 1 14.20 -12.62 20.57
C MET A 1 13.67 -12.60 19.15
N GLU A 2 12.48 -13.13 18.94
CA GLU A 2 11.87 -13.21 17.62
C GLU A 2 11.47 -11.79 17.20
N LYS A 3 12.03 -11.33 16.08
CA LYS A 3 11.81 -9.96 15.61
C LYS A 3 10.51 -9.93 14.83
N ALA A 4 9.52 -9.22 15.35
CA ALA A 4 8.23 -9.07 14.67
C ALA A 4 8.46 -8.60 13.22
N SER A 5 7.92 -9.36 12.28
CA SER A 5 8.03 -9.14 10.84
C SER A 5 6.67 -9.29 10.18
N ARG A 6 6.53 -8.68 9.02
CA ARG A 6 5.33 -8.73 8.18
C ARG A 6 5.70 -9.26 6.81
N SER A 7 4.77 -9.93 6.15
CA SER A 7 4.98 -10.44 4.80
C SER A 7 4.48 -9.42 3.78
N LEU A 8 5.27 -9.17 2.74
CA LEU A 8 4.93 -8.29 1.63
C LEU A 8 4.83 -9.09 0.33
N GLU A 9 3.90 -8.66 -0.50
CA GLU A 9 3.78 -9.00 -1.91
C GLU A 9 4.15 -7.77 -2.71
N ILE A 10 5.15 -7.87 -3.59
CA ILE A 10 5.60 -6.77 -4.43
C ILE A 10 5.56 -7.21 -5.88
N THR A 11 4.79 -6.51 -6.71
CA THR A 11 4.75 -6.79 -8.15
C THR A 11 5.52 -5.71 -8.90
N ILE A 12 6.59 -6.10 -9.58
CA ILE A 12 7.36 -5.19 -10.43
C ILE A 12 6.66 -5.10 -11.78
N ILE A 13 6.16 -3.92 -12.13
CA ILE A 13 5.33 -3.71 -13.33
C ILE A 13 6.25 -3.34 -14.50
N SER A 14 6.91 -2.20 -14.42
CA SER A 14 7.73 -1.66 -15.51
C SER A 14 8.78 -0.68 -15.03
N ALA A 15 9.69 -0.30 -15.91
CA ALA A 15 10.57 0.83 -15.71
C ALA A 15 10.72 1.64 -17.01
N GLU A 16 11.12 2.89 -16.89
CA GLU A 16 11.26 3.82 -18.01
C GLU A 16 12.45 4.75 -17.84
N GLY A 17 12.99 5.23 -18.97
CA GLY A 17 14.06 6.22 -18.97
C GLY A 17 15.39 5.74 -18.35
N LEU A 18 15.63 4.43 -18.31
CA LEU A 18 16.83 3.83 -17.74
C LEU A 18 18.08 4.16 -18.59
N ARG A 19 19.12 4.72 -17.95
CA ARG A 19 20.40 5.03 -18.59
C ARG A 19 21.57 4.44 -17.81
N LEU A 20 22.61 4.02 -18.50
CA LEU A 20 23.86 3.58 -17.91
C LEU A 20 25.00 4.21 -18.69
N ASP A 21 25.88 4.94 -18.01
CA ASP A 21 26.99 5.70 -18.62
C ASP A 21 26.52 6.58 -19.79
N GLY A 22 25.41 7.29 -19.61
CA GLY A 22 24.82 8.19 -20.61
C GLY A 22 24.04 7.50 -21.74
N ARG A 23 24.03 6.16 -21.79
CA ARG A 23 23.35 5.38 -22.85
C ARG A 23 22.09 4.72 -22.33
N SER A 24 21.02 4.74 -23.12
CA SER A 24 19.77 4.06 -22.76
C SER A 24 19.98 2.54 -22.66
N VAL A 25 19.51 1.96 -21.56
CA VAL A 25 19.56 0.52 -21.33
C VAL A 25 18.35 -0.12 -21.99
N LYS A 26 18.58 -1.01 -22.96
CA LYS A 26 17.50 -1.60 -23.77
C LYS A 26 17.12 -3.02 -23.37
N LYS A 27 18.05 -3.83 -22.86
CA LYS A 27 17.86 -5.26 -22.63
C LYS A 27 18.72 -5.74 -21.45
N ASN A 28 18.47 -6.97 -21.01
CA ASN A 28 19.18 -7.65 -19.93
C ASN A 28 19.04 -6.94 -18.58
N VAL A 29 17.85 -6.37 -18.34
CA VAL A 29 17.55 -5.63 -17.12
C VAL A 29 16.73 -6.51 -16.20
N PHE A 30 17.04 -6.46 -14.92
CA PHE A 30 16.25 -7.10 -13.86
C PHE A 30 16.22 -6.20 -12.63
N VAL A 31 15.23 -6.43 -11.79
CA VAL A 31 15.02 -5.64 -10.58
C VAL A 31 15.28 -6.52 -9.37
N ILE A 32 15.98 -5.99 -8.37
CA ILE A 32 16.14 -6.59 -7.05
C ILE A 32 15.40 -5.73 -6.04
N VAL A 33 14.57 -6.37 -5.22
CA VAL A 33 13.93 -5.74 -4.07
C VAL A 33 14.58 -6.29 -2.80
N ARG A 34 15.01 -5.39 -1.92
CA ARG A 34 15.66 -5.69 -0.64
C ARG A 34 14.90 -5.06 0.51
N THR A 35 14.50 -5.87 1.48
CA THR A 35 13.88 -5.41 2.73
C THR A 35 14.87 -5.44 3.89
N ASP A 36 15.83 -6.37 3.89
CA ASP A 36 16.99 -6.36 4.78
C ASP A 36 18.18 -7.07 4.10
N SER A 37 19.26 -7.33 4.85
CA SER A 37 20.47 -7.98 4.32
C SER A 37 20.27 -9.45 3.91
N GLN A 38 19.24 -10.12 4.44
CA GLN A 38 18.95 -11.54 4.22
C GLN A 38 17.71 -11.76 3.33
N ASN A 39 16.84 -10.75 3.25
CA ASN A 39 15.57 -10.78 2.53
C ASN A 39 15.67 -9.93 1.26
N GLN A 40 16.00 -10.62 0.17
CA GLN A 40 15.99 -10.06 -1.18
C GLN A 40 15.32 -11.00 -2.18
N ARG A 41 14.67 -10.42 -3.18
CA ARG A 41 14.13 -11.14 -4.35
C ARG A 41 14.47 -10.38 -5.61
N SER A 42 14.65 -11.11 -6.70
CA SER A 42 14.91 -10.55 -8.02
C SER A 42 13.87 -11.01 -9.01
N THR A 43 13.54 -10.16 -9.97
CA THR A 43 12.77 -10.54 -11.14
C THR A 43 13.62 -11.36 -12.11
N SER A 44 12.95 -12.00 -13.06
CA SER A 44 13.53 -12.54 -14.27
C SER A 44 14.17 -11.44 -15.11
N MET A 45 15.12 -11.84 -15.96
CA MET A 45 15.80 -10.93 -16.86
C MET A 45 14.93 -10.56 -18.06
N GLU A 46 14.70 -9.27 -18.27
CA GLU A 46 13.97 -8.78 -19.43
C GLU A 46 14.89 -8.79 -20.66
N SER A 47 14.54 -9.60 -21.66
CA SER A 47 15.37 -9.89 -22.83
C SER A 47 14.74 -9.50 -24.17
N LYS A 48 13.41 -9.22 -24.23
CA LYS A 48 12.75 -8.79 -25.48
C LYS A 48 13.34 -7.49 -26.02
N GLY A 49 13.92 -6.68 -25.14
CA GLY A 49 14.51 -5.42 -25.50
C GLY A 49 13.46 -4.33 -25.70
N GLY A 50 13.81 -3.08 -25.42
CA GLY A 50 12.90 -1.96 -25.57
C GLY A 50 13.35 -0.73 -24.80
N ILE A 51 12.58 0.36 -24.92
CA ILE A 51 12.80 1.59 -24.13
C ILE A 51 12.08 1.48 -22.77
N TYR A 52 11.08 0.59 -22.69
CA TYR A 52 10.19 0.36 -21.56
C TYR A 52 10.22 -1.11 -21.17
N PRO A 53 11.18 -1.58 -20.36
CA PRO A 53 11.14 -2.93 -19.83
C PRO A 53 9.89 -3.13 -18.96
N THR A 54 9.25 -4.29 -19.12
CA THR A 54 8.05 -4.69 -18.39
C THR A 54 8.25 -6.10 -17.86
N TRP A 55 8.08 -6.31 -16.57
CA TRP A 55 8.21 -7.64 -15.95
C TRP A 55 6.84 -8.23 -15.62
N ASN A 56 5.96 -7.42 -15.04
CA ASN A 56 4.69 -7.88 -14.45
C ASN A 56 4.90 -9.11 -13.54
N GLU A 57 6.01 -9.12 -12.81
CA GLU A 57 6.44 -10.26 -12.02
C GLU A 57 6.16 -9.99 -10.55
N LYS A 58 5.49 -10.95 -9.92
CA LYS A 58 5.11 -10.90 -8.52
C LYS A 58 6.17 -11.57 -7.65
N LEU A 59 6.77 -10.80 -6.76
CA LEU A 59 7.78 -11.20 -5.80
C LEU A 59 7.13 -11.40 -4.43
N GLU A 60 6.91 -12.66 -4.05
CA GLU A 60 6.34 -13.02 -2.76
C GLU A 60 6.93 -14.34 -2.23
N PRO A 61 6.86 -14.59 -0.91
CA PRO A 61 6.73 -13.57 0.15
C PRO A 61 8.07 -12.86 0.40
N LEU A 62 8.05 -11.54 0.65
CA LEU A 62 9.19 -10.83 1.22
C LEU A 62 8.93 -10.52 2.70
N SER A 63 9.82 -10.95 3.58
CA SER A 63 9.75 -10.58 5.00
C SER A 63 10.27 -9.15 5.19
N LEU A 64 9.46 -8.29 5.80
CA LEU A 64 9.84 -6.95 6.21
C LEU A 64 9.88 -6.88 7.75
N PRO A 65 11.07 -6.78 8.36
CA PRO A 65 11.18 -6.58 9.81
C PRO A 65 10.57 -5.24 10.22
N ASN A 66 9.87 -5.20 11.36
CA ASN A 66 9.20 -3.98 11.82
C ASN A 66 10.14 -2.82 12.18
N THR A 67 11.45 -3.08 12.29
CA THR A 67 12.47 -2.07 12.59
C THR A 67 12.99 -1.35 11.35
N VAL A 68 12.69 -1.82 10.14
CA VAL A 68 13.26 -1.27 8.91
C VAL A 68 12.39 -0.10 8.44
N PRO A 69 12.97 1.10 8.22
CA PRO A 69 12.19 2.27 7.81
C PRO A 69 12.00 2.40 6.29
N PHE A 70 12.80 1.70 5.48
CA PHE A 70 12.73 1.77 4.02
C PHE A 70 12.99 0.41 3.37
N ILE A 71 12.33 0.17 2.22
CA ILE A 71 12.72 -0.90 1.31
C ILE A 71 13.60 -0.32 0.20
N THR A 72 14.51 -1.12 -0.32
CA THR A 72 15.40 -0.70 -1.42
C THR A 72 15.02 -1.47 -2.67
N VAL A 73 14.76 -0.75 -3.76
CA VAL A 73 14.50 -1.32 -5.08
C VAL A 73 15.66 -0.92 -5.99
N GLU A 74 16.37 -1.90 -6.53
CA GLU A 74 17.54 -1.72 -7.39
C GLU A 74 17.26 -2.27 -8.76
N VAL A 75 17.50 -1.45 -9.78
CA VAL A 75 17.49 -1.88 -11.18
C VAL A 75 18.92 -2.18 -11.59
N GLN A 76 19.15 -3.39 -12.09
CA GLN A 76 20.45 -3.87 -12.50
C GLN A 76 20.41 -4.31 -13.96
N CYS A 77 21.55 -4.15 -14.64
CA CYS A 77 21.74 -4.52 -16.03
C CYS A 77 22.91 -5.49 -16.15
N MET A 78 22.71 -6.59 -16.88
CA MET A 78 23.80 -7.50 -17.24
C MET A 78 24.41 -7.05 -18.57
N MET A 79 25.67 -6.64 -18.51
CA MET A 79 26.41 -6.19 -19.68
C MET A 79 26.75 -7.38 -20.59
N SER A 80 26.21 -7.40 -21.81
CA SER A 80 26.41 -8.52 -22.75
C SER A 80 27.87 -8.78 -23.12
N SER A 81 28.74 -7.77 -23.06
CA SER A 81 30.15 -7.88 -23.46
C SER A 81 31.05 -8.48 -22.38
N SER A 82 30.67 -8.45 -21.11
CA SER A 82 31.57 -8.82 -20.01
C SER A 82 30.93 -9.68 -18.93
N SER A 83 29.67 -10.08 -19.09
CA SER A 83 28.87 -10.78 -18.05
C SER A 83 28.90 -10.10 -16.68
N ARG A 84 29.21 -8.80 -16.64
CA ARG A 84 29.28 -8.01 -15.41
C ARG A 84 27.92 -7.39 -15.15
N VAL A 85 27.48 -7.47 -13.90
CA VAL A 85 26.26 -6.80 -13.44
C VAL A 85 26.60 -5.37 -13.05
N ARG A 86 25.80 -4.41 -13.52
CA ARG A 86 25.91 -2.99 -13.18
C ARG A 86 24.60 -2.50 -12.60
N ILE A 87 24.68 -1.74 -11.52
CA ILE A 87 23.51 -1.04 -10.96
C ILE A 87 23.22 0.13 -11.88
N VAL A 88 22.02 0.15 -12.43
CA VAL A 88 21.48 1.24 -13.24
C VAL A 88 21.00 2.32 -12.29
N GLY A 89 20.10 1.97 -11.36
CA GLY A 89 19.67 2.92 -10.34
C GLY A 89 18.97 2.26 -9.17
N THR A 90 18.81 3.04 -8.12
CA THR A 90 18.27 2.61 -6.83
C THR A 90 17.19 3.59 -6.38
N ALA A 91 16.11 3.05 -5.83
CA ALA A 91 15.07 3.80 -5.14
C ALA A 91 14.94 3.28 -3.70
N LYS A 92 14.78 4.20 -2.74
CA LYS A 92 14.50 3.88 -1.34
C LYS A 92 13.07 4.33 -1.06
N ILE A 93 12.22 3.39 -0.69
CA ILE A 93 10.79 3.63 -0.47
C ILE A 93 10.50 3.56 1.02
N PRO A 94 10.00 4.64 1.64
CA PRO A 94 9.63 4.65 3.04
C PRO A 94 8.50 3.67 3.31
N VAL A 95 8.64 2.90 4.39
CA VAL A 95 7.63 1.94 4.83
C VAL A 95 6.32 2.62 5.20
N SER A 96 6.38 3.85 5.70
CA SER A 96 5.22 4.66 6.07
C SER A 96 4.29 5.00 4.89
N GLU A 97 4.76 4.84 3.65
CA GLU A 97 3.96 5.14 2.46
C GLU A 97 2.90 4.08 2.16
N PHE A 98 3.15 2.83 2.54
CA PHE A 98 2.24 1.70 2.33
C PHE A 98 1.80 1.01 3.62
N ILE A 99 2.37 1.42 4.76
CA ILE A 99 2.02 0.91 6.10
C ILE A 99 1.92 2.10 7.03
N GLY A 100 0.69 2.53 7.30
CA GLY A 100 0.36 3.59 8.25
C GLY A 100 -0.83 3.19 9.11
N ASP A 101 -1.10 3.99 10.14
CA ASP A 101 -2.12 3.73 11.16
C ASP A 101 -3.54 3.64 10.59
N ASN A 102 -3.76 4.21 9.40
CA ASN A 102 -5.06 4.27 8.72
C ASN A 102 -5.09 3.48 7.40
N THR A 103 -4.10 2.63 7.12
CA THR A 103 -4.11 1.82 5.89
C THR A 103 -4.95 0.56 6.12
N PRO A 104 -6.02 0.31 5.34
CA PRO A 104 -6.80 -0.92 5.44
C PRO A 104 -5.89 -2.14 5.27
N ALA A 105 -6.16 -3.20 6.01
CA ALA A 105 -5.46 -4.46 5.84
C ALA A 105 -5.57 -4.91 4.37
N GLN A 106 -4.43 -5.30 3.77
CA GLN A 106 -4.34 -5.81 2.40
C GLN A 106 -4.60 -4.80 1.27
N PHE A 107 -4.52 -3.48 1.54
CA PHE A 107 -4.58 -2.47 0.48
C PHE A 107 -3.41 -2.63 -0.52
N LEU A 108 -3.71 -2.47 -1.81
CA LEU A 108 -2.74 -2.53 -2.91
C LEU A 108 -2.33 -1.11 -3.30
N HIS A 109 -1.06 -0.78 -3.08
CA HIS A 109 -0.50 0.52 -3.44
C HIS A 109 0.21 0.41 -4.79
N PHE A 110 -0.17 1.24 -5.77
CA PHE A 110 0.58 1.42 -7.01
C PHE A 110 1.53 2.60 -6.86
N LEU A 111 2.82 2.36 -7.02
CA LEU A 111 3.88 3.32 -6.76
C LEU A 111 4.75 3.52 -8.00
N SER A 112 5.16 4.77 -8.21
CA SER A 112 6.10 5.19 -9.26
C SER A 112 7.23 5.98 -8.60
N TYR A 113 8.43 5.40 -8.57
CA TYR A 113 9.58 5.99 -7.89
C TYR A 113 10.69 6.37 -8.86
N ARG A 114 11.29 7.54 -8.65
CA ARG A 114 12.48 7.96 -9.39
C ARG A 114 13.69 7.17 -8.90
N LEU A 115 14.41 6.57 -9.84
CA LEU A 115 15.66 5.88 -9.58
C LEU A 115 16.81 6.89 -9.54
N ARG A 116 17.80 6.62 -8.70
CA ARG A 116 19.06 7.36 -8.66
C ARG A 116 20.23 6.47 -9.00
N ASP A 117 21.14 6.93 -9.84
CA ASP A 117 22.36 6.20 -10.17
C ASP A 117 23.37 6.23 -8.99
N ARG A 118 24.55 5.65 -9.21
CA ARG A 118 25.64 5.62 -8.20
C ARG A 118 26.14 7.02 -7.81
N ASN A 119 25.96 8.02 -8.67
CA ASN A 119 26.35 9.41 -8.43
C ASN A 119 25.22 10.19 -7.72
N GLY A 120 24.06 9.58 -7.53
CA GLY A 120 22.87 10.21 -6.97
C GLY A 120 22.02 10.97 -7.99
N GLU A 121 22.39 10.90 -9.27
CA GLU A 121 21.71 11.55 -10.39
C GLU A 121 20.44 10.80 -10.78
N ARG A 122 19.46 11.53 -11.32
CA ARG A 122 18.18 10.95 -11.70
C ARG A 122 18.35 9.99 -12.88
N ASN A 123 17.87 8.76 -12.73
CA ASN A 123 18.09 7.72 -13.72
C ASN A 123 16.87 6.83 -13.97
N GLY A 124 15.82 7.44 -14.51
CA GLY A 124 14.58 6.77 -14.87
C GLY A 124 13.58 6.65 -13.71
N ILE A 125 12.49 5.94 -13.98
CA ILE A 125 11.38 5.70 -13.06
C ILE A 125 11.07 4.20 -13.03
N ILE A 126 10.78 3.68 -11.85
CA ILE A 126 10.29 2.32 -11.66
C ILE A 126 8.83 2.34 -11.20
N ASN A 127 8.00 1.52 -11.82
CA ASN A 127 6.58 1.35 -11.53
C ASN A 127 6.36 -0.04 -10.95
N PHE A 128 5.71 -0.11 -9.81
CA PHE A 128 5.46 -1.37 -9.11
C PHE A 128 4.28 -1.24 -8.15
N SER A 129 3.77 -2.36 -7.65
CA SER A 129 2.73 -2.35 -6.63
C SER A 129 3.17 -3.11 -5.38
N ILE A 130 2.70 -2.67 -4.21
CA ILE A 130 2.97 -3.31 -2.92
C ILE A 130 1.65 -3.65 -2.22
N LYS A 131 1.59 -4.83 -1.61
CA LYS A 131 0.51 -5.26 -0.74
C LYS A 131 1.08 -5.95 0.50
N THR A 132 0.52 -5.64 1.67
CA THR A 132 0.88 -6.36 2.91
C THR A 132 0.05 -7.63 3.05
N ILE A 133 0.71 -8.77 3.17
CA ILE A 133 0.11 -10.06 3.46
C ILE A 133 0.05 -10.21 4.98
N ARG A 134 -1.15 -10.32 5.54
CA ARG A 134 -1.30 -10.82 6.91
C ARG A 134 -1.30 -12.34 6.89
N PRO A 135 -0.61 -13.02 7.82
CA PRO A 135 -0.90 -14.43 8.07
C PRO A 135 -2.40 -14.52 8.36
N ASN A 136 -3.07 -15.42 7.67
CA ASN A 136 -4.51 -15.58 7.73
C ASN A 136 -4.92 -15.79 9.20
N CYS A 137 -5.51 -14.79 9.86
CA CYS A 137 -6.03 -14.94 11.22
C CYS A 137 -7.36 -15.73 11.25
N LEU A 138 -7.72 -16.46 10.18
CA LEU A 138 -8.95 -17.25 10.05
C LEU A 138 -8.96 -18.50 10.94
N GLY A 139 -8.55 -18.34 12.20
CA GLY A 139 -8.60 -19.38 13.23
C GLY A 139 -8.54 -18.84 14.66
N LEU A 140 -8.50 -17.51 14.88
CA LEU A 140 -8.68 -16.99 16.24
C LEU A 140 -10.19 -16.98 16.55
N PRO A 141 -10.65 -17.68 17.61
CA PRO A 141 -12.04 -17.61 18.03
C PRO A 141 -12.34 -16.15 18.34
N VAL A 142 -13.32 -15.59 17.63
CA VAL A 142 -13.92 -14.31 18.00
C VAL A 142 -14.34 -14.47 19.46
N PRO A 143 -13.81 -13.69 20.42
CA PRO A 143 -14.38 -13.71 21.76
C PRO A 143 -15.86 -13.38 21.57
N PRO A 144 -16.79 -14.19 22.10
CA PRO A 144 -18.19 -13.82 22.03
C PRO A 144 -18.30 -12.43 22.64
N LEU A 145 -18.83 -11.48 21.86
CA LEU A 145 -19.28 -10.20 22.34
C LEU A 145 -20.14 -10.49 23.56
N LEU A 146 -19.61 -10.25 24.76
CA LEU A 146 -20.40 -10.22 25.97
C LEU A 146 -21.41 -9.10 25.74
N ALA A 147 -22.63 -9.50 25.40
CA ALA A 147 -23.76 -8.62 25.27
C ALA A 147 -23.82 -7.73 26.53
N PRO A 148 -24.06 -6.42 26.41
CA PRO A 148 -24.40 -5.63 27.58
C PRO A 148 -25.67 -6.22 28.16
N ILE A 149 -25.58 -6.78 29.36
CA ILE A 149 -26.74 -7.19 30.15
C ILE A 149 -27.43 -5.88 30.56
N LEU A 150 -28.36 -5.41 29.73
CA LEU A 150 -29.35 -4.41 30.12
C LEU A 150 -30.31 -5.08 31.11
N PRO A 151 -30.49 -4.55 32.33
CA PRO A 151 -31.50 -5.08 33.24
C PRO A 151 -32.91 -4.83 32.68
N PRO A 152 -33.88 -5.72 32.92
CA PRO A 152 -35.22 -5.59 32.39
C PRO A 152 -35.95 -4.46 33.12
N ARG A 153 -36.26 -3.35 32.44
CA ARG A 153 -37.27 -2.41 32.93
C ARG A 153 -38.62 -2.77 32.31
N ARG A 154 -39.50 -3.24 33.19
CA ARG A 154 -40.91 -3.56 32.92
C ARG A 154 -41.67 -2.38 32.30
N PRO A 155 -42.74 -2.64 31.52
CA PRO A 155 -43.58 -1.60 30.96
C PRO A 155 -44.55 -1.08 32.02
N CYS A 156 -44.60 0.24 32.19
CA CYS A 156 -45.71 0.92 32.84
C CYS A 156 -46.24 1.98 31.90
N LEU A 157 -47.35 1.63 31.25
CA LEU A 157 -48.26 2.55 30.58
C LEU A 157 -49.01 3.33 31.68
N ALA A 158 -48.85 4.65 31.75
CA ALA A 158 -49.80 5.53 32.40
C ALA A 158 -49.63 6.97 31.89
N THR A 159 -50.57 7.34 31.03
CA THR A 159 -51.34 8.59 31.05
C THR A 159 -50.60 9.93 30.99
N MET A 160 -50.84 10.61 29.87
CA MET A 160 -50.62 12.05 29.65
C MET A 160 -51.24 12.88 30.79
N ALA A 161 -50.44 13.73 31.42
CA ALA A 161 -50.93 14.88 32.16
C ALA A 161 -50.32 16.14 31.54
N ALA A 162 -51.20 17.00 31.05
CA ALA A 162 -50.89 18.31 30.52
C ALA A 162 -50.30 19.21 31.62
N SER A 163 -49.31 20.02 31.27
CA SER A 163 -49.24 21.38 31.82
C SER A 163 -48.75 22.35 30.77
N GLU A 164 -49.63 23.28 30.48
CA GLU A 164 -49.51 24.44 29.61
C GLU A 164 -48.53 25.47 30.20
N ASN A 165 -47.90 26.20 29.26
CA ASN A 165 -47.58 27.63 29.33
C ASN A 165 -46.36 28.09 30.16
N GLN A 166 -45.30 28.55 29.47
CA GLN A 166 -45.15 29.97 29.12
C GLN A 166 -43.82 30.25 28.37
N ARG A 167 -43.94 30.93 27.21
CA ARG A 167 -43.15 32.11 26.74
C ARG A 167 -41.64 31.85 26.46
N ASN A 168 -41.01 32.26 25.36
CA ASN A 168 -41.25 33.28 24.34
C ASN A 168 -40.40 32.98 23.08
N ALA A 169 -40.77 33.66 22.01
CA ALA A 169 -40.29 33.57 20.63
C ALA A 169 -38.86 34.07 20.35
N GLY A 170 -38.31 33.61 19.21
CA GLY A 170 -37.21 34.19 18.42
C GLY A 170 -35.86 33.49 18.64
N GLY A 171 -35.38 32.54 17.82
CA GLY A 171 -34.98 32.69 16.39
C GLY A 171 -33.66 33.48 16.33
N SER A 172 -32.53 33.10 15.73
CA SER A 172 -32.13 32.19 14.63
C SER A 172 -30.57 32.27 14.61
N GLY A 173 -29.73 31.32 14.21
CA GLY A 173 -29.83 30.00 13.61
C GLY A 173 -28.42 29.51 13.24
N THR A 174 -28.14 28.21 13.34
CA THR A 174 -26.97 27.58 12.72
C THR A 174 -27.46 26.60 11.67
N ALA A 175 -27.08 26.86 10.41
CA ALA A 175 -27.41 26.01 9.28
C ALA A 175 -26.58 24.72 9.34
N LEU A 176 -27.24 23.57 9.44
CA LEU A 176 -26.66 22.27 9.16
C LEU A 176 -27.05 21.90 7.72
N GLY A 177 -26.03 21.76 6.86
CA GLY A 177 -26.21 21.35 5.47
C GLY A 177 -26.83 19.95 5.38
N ILE A 178 -27.84 19.81 4.53
CA ILE A 178 -28.52 18.55 4.24
C ILE A 178 -27.66 17.77 3.23
N PRO A 179 -27.20 16.54 3.51
CA PRO A 179 -26.54 15.72 2.51
C PRO A 179 -27.55 15.18 1.49
N VAL A 180 -27.20 15.31 0.20
CA VAL A 180 -28.00 14.82 -0.93
C VAL A 180 -27.67 13.33 -1.17
N PRO A 181 -28.65 12.42 -1.19
CA PRO A 181 -28.41 11.02 -1.51
C PRO A 181 -28.31 10.81 -3.04
N TYR A 182 -27.30 10.07 -3.46
CA TYR A 182 -27.13 9.61 -4.84
C TYR A 182 -28.03 8.40 -5.08
N ALA A 183 -28.94 8.50 -6.06
CA ALA A 183 -29.77 7.39 -6.51
C ALA A 183 -29.04 6.59 -7.59
N TYR A 184 -28.85 5.29 -7.37
CA TYR A 184 -28.44 4.34 -8.41
C TYR A 184 -29.67 3.95 -9.23
N GLY A 185 -29.72 4.38 -10.49
CA GLY A 185 -30.70 3.91 -11.46
C GLY A 185 -30.29 2.56 -12.03
N TYR A 186 -31.11 1.54 -11.83
CA TYR A 186 -31.09 0.31 -12.63
C TYR A 186 -31.94 0.55 -13.88
N GLY A 187 -31.30 0.55 -15.05
CA GLY A 187 -31.97 0.48 -16.35
C GLY A 187 -32.23 -0.98 -16.72
N MET A 188 -33.45 -1.25 -17.20
CA MET A 188 -33.85 -2.50 -17.84
C MET A 188 -33.22 -2.66 -19.22
#